data_AF-A0A6B0YV35-F1
#
_entry.id   AF-A0A6B0YV35-F1
#
_cell.length_a   1.000
_cell.length_b   1.000
_cell.length_c   1.000
_cell.angle_alpha   90.00
_cell.angle_beta   90.00
_cell.angle_gamma   90.00
#
_symmetry.space_group_name_H-M   'P 1'
#
loop_
_entity.id
_entity.type
_entity.pdbx_description
1 polymer ?
#
loop_
_entity_poly.entity_id
_entity_poly.type
_entity_poly.pdbx_seq_one_letter_code
_entity_poly.pdbx_strand_id
1 'polypeptide(L)'
;MSTLARIITAADEDTRNRSLEQFARAASAETLLRECEALDRLRRENDNLYEQVRALFFLHSIHRFHLPGKPGIAGRGVVPFRGYEELYNRRFEEAIETFLRHQVEAGPSEALSSGLSAAYRQLGFQTLADQVRRSVRSIAGNQWMFRVGHPSDHPLRVHRRLLRPLENGLFPILRETTPVRMDFTHCGWSDIFFLGMDFPEGARVLNVSIDLSVESAGPAQSQAPRPPVEGYLRVIDRPVLRLASVDLQASAEITSFAEVFDFARDHLGLLKAALIAAGIVPPGMEGAHQPLSDLLTQLVGSGQGIELVSKVNDIPKGSRLAVSTSLLACLITVCMRATGQAGSLTGGLSEVERRLVAARSIL
;
A
#
# COMPACT_ATOMS: atom_id res chain seq x y z
N MET A 1 -17.74 -13.28 -30.46
CA MET A 1 -17.75 -12.77 -29.07
C MET A 1 -16.67 -13.49 -28.30
N SER A 2 -15.89 -12.77 -27.50
CA SER A 2 -14.85 -13.36 -26.65
C SER A 2 -15.48 -14.12 -25.48
N THR A 3 -15.04 -15.36 -25.27
CA THR A 3 -15.50 -16.21 -24.17
C THR A 3 -14.99 -15.69 -22.84
N LEU A 4 -13.73 -15.28 -22.77
CA LEU A 4 -13.09 -14.83 -21.54
C LEU A 4 -13.59 -13.45 -21.10
N ALA A 5 -13.82 -12.53 -22.04
CA ALA A 5 -14.46 -11.26 -21.74
C ALA A 5 -15.86 -11.48 -21.15
N ARG A 6 -16.65 -12.41 -21.72
CA ARG A 6 -17.97 -12.77 -21.17
C ARG A 6 -17.89 -13.34 -19.76
N ILE A 7 -16.87 -14.15 -19.43
CA ILE A 7 -16.66 -14.65 -18.06
C ILE A 7 -16.44 -13.48 -17.08
N ILE A 8 -15.71 -12.45 -17.50
CA ILE A 8 -15.42 -11.28 -16.66
C ILE A 8 -16.67 -10.43 -16.44
N THR A 9 -17.45 -10.18 -17.49
CA THR A 9 -18.60 -9.25 -17.45
C THR A 9 -19.93 -9.92 -17.09
N ALA A 10 -19.96 -11.24 -16.89
CA ALA A 10 -21.19 -11.97 -16.61
C ALA A 10 -21.76 -11.63 -15.23
N ALA A 11 -23.08 -11.41 -15.19
CA ALA A 11 -23.82 -11.25 -13.94
C ALA A 11 -24.30 -12.61 -13.37
N ASP A 12 -24.46 -13.63 -14.22
CA ASP A 12 -24.84 -14.97 -13.78
C ASP A 12 -23.65 -15.75 -13.22
N GLU A 13 -23.86 -16.42 -12.09
CA GLU A 13 -22.80 -17.13 -11.37
C GLU A 13 -22.22 -18.29 -12.18
N ASP A 14 -23.07 -19.00 -12.93
CA ASP A 14 -22.68 -20.16 -13.74
C ASP A 14 -21.64 -19.79 -14.80
N THR A 15 -21.75 -18.61 -15.41
CA THR A 15 -20.76 -18.11 -16.37
C THR A 15 -19.58 -17.44 -15.69
N ARG A 16 -19.84 -16.58 -14.68
CA ARG A 16 -18.81 -15.79 -13.98
C ARG A 16 -17.78 -16.67 -13.25
N ASN A 17 -18.23 -17.78 -12.68
CA ASN A 17 -17.41 -18.68 -11.86
C ASN A 17 -16.66 -19.73 -12.69
N ARG A 18 -16.73 -19.66 -14.03
CA ARG A 18 -15.95 -20.54 -14.91
C ARG A 18 -14.47 -20.21 -14.83
N SER A 19 -13.65 -21.24 -14.69
CA SER A 19 -12.21 -21.04 -14.61
C SER A 19 -11.60 -20.68 -15.97
N LEU A 20 -10.66 -19.73 -15.96
CA LEU A 20 -9.80 -19.42 -17.09
C LEU A 20 -9.06 -20.68 -17.57
N GLU A 21 -8.53 -21.46 -16.62
CA GLU A 21 -7.71 -22.63 -16.91
C GLU A 21 -8.47 -23.69 -17.71
N GLN A 22 -9.72 -23.98 -17.36
CA GLN A 22 -10.53 -24.96 -18.08
C GLN A 22 -10.72 -24.56 -19.55
N PHE A 23 -10.93 -23.27 -19.83
CA PHE A 23 -11.00 -22.76 -21.19
C PHE A 23 -9.63 -22.83 -21.89
N ALA A 24 -8.57 -22.34 -21.22
CA ALA A 24 -7.27 -22.15 -21.84
C ALA A 24 -6.52 -23.45 -22.15
N ARG A 25 -6.75 -24.51 -21.35
CA ARG A 25 -6.19 -25.85 -21.62
C ARG A 25 -6.68 -26.39 -22.97
N ALA A 26 -7.98 -26.27 -23.27
CA ALA A 26 -8.60 -26.79 -24.48
C ALA A 26 -8.38 -25.89 -25.72
N ALA A 27 -8.22 -24.58 -25.53
CA ALA A 27 -8.08 -23.63 -26.63
C ALA A 27 -6.76 -23.80 -27.41
N SER A 28 -6.81 -23.56 -28.73
CA SER A 28 -5.61 -23.43 -29.57
C SER A 28 -4.87 -22.12 -29.26
N ALA A 29 -3.59 -22.03 -29.66
CA ALA A 29 -2.81 -20.80 -29.54
C ALA A 29 -3.50 -19.62 -30.24
N GLU A 30 -3.99 -19.82 -31.46
CA GLU A 30 -4.73 -18.80 -32.23
C GLU A 30 -5.99 -18.32 -31.50
N THR A 31 -6.74 -19.25 -30.89
CA THR A 31 -7.94 -18.89 -30.11
C THR A 31 -7.56 -18.09 -28.87
N LEU A 32 -6.51 -18.48 -28.15
CA LEU A 32 -6.03 -17.73 -26.99
C LEU A 32 -5.53 -16.33 -27.37
N LEU A 33 -4.83 -16.17 -28.48
CA LEU A 33 -4.37 -14.86 -28.95
C LEU A 33 -5.54 -13.93 -29.29
N ARG A 34 -6.59 -14.44 -29.95
CA ARG A 34 -7.83 -13.66 -30.19
C ARG A 34 -8.54 -13.28 -28.90
N GLU A 35 -8.54 -14.15 -27.90
CA GLU A 35 -9.09 -13.84 -26.57
C GLU A 35 -8.22 -12.80 -25.84
N CYS A 36 -6.89 -12.85 -25.97
CA CYS A 36 -5.99 -11.82 -25.46
C CYS A 36 -6.30 -10.45 -26.10
N GLU A 37 -6.48 -10.36 -27.42
CA GLU A 37 -6.87 -9.10 -28.07
C GLU A 37 -8.18 -8.54 -27.53
N ALA A 38 -9.17 -9.40 -27.30
CA ALA A 38 -10.46 -8.99 -26.74
C ALA A 38 -10.34 -8.54 -25.26
N LEU A 39 -9.53 -9.22 -24.46
CA LEU A 39 -9.25 -8.84 -23.07
C LEU A 39 -8.45 -7.52 -22.99
N ASP A 40 -7.48 -7.31 -23.89
CA ASP A 40 -6.70 -6.07 -23.96
C ASP A 40 -7.59 -4.88 -24.35
N ARG A 41 -8.55 -5.10 -25.25
CA ARG A 41 -9.58 -4.12 -25.55
C ARG A 41 -10.49 -3.86 -24.34
N LEU A 42 -10.99 -4.91 -23.70
CA LEU A 42 -11.88 -4.80 -22.54
C LEU A 42 -11.26 -3.95 -21.43
N ARG A 43 -9.99 -4.18 -21.07
CA ARG A 43 -9.33 -3.39 -20.01
C ARG A 43 -9.15 -1.90 -20.35
N ARG A 44 -9.12 -1.54 -21.64
CA ARG A 44 -8.89 -0.16 -22.11
C ARG A 44 -10.20 0.61 -22.21
N GLU A 45 -11.27 -0.06 -22.63
CA GLU A 45 -12.57 0.57 -22.92
C GLU A 45 -13.54 0.54 -21.74
N ASN A 46 -13.29 -0.29 -20.74
CA ASN A 46 -14.19 -0.46 -19.60
C ASN A 46 -13.81 0.44 -18.44
N ASP A 47 -14.79 1.06 -17.79
CA ASP A 47 -14.58 1.90 -16.61
C ASP A 47 -14.65 1.12 -15.28
N ASN A 48 -15.12 -0.13 -15.32
CA ASN A 48 -15.18 -0.97 -14.12
C ASN A 48 -13.78 -1.49 -13.76
N LEU A 49 -13.23 -0.97 -12.66
CA LEU A 49 -11.92 -1.38 -12.11
C LEU A 49 -11.79 -2.90 -11.96
N TYR A 50 -12.85 -3.57 -11.53
CA TYR A 50 -12.80 -5.01 -11.27
C TYR A 50 -12.62 -5.80 -12.56
N GLU A 51 -13.35 -5.42 -13.59
CA GLU A 51 -13.30 -6.05 -14.90
C GLU A 51 -11.95 -5.76 -15.59
N GLN A 52 -11.42 -4.52 -15.45
CA GLN A 52 -10.08 -4.16 -15.91
C GLN A 52 -8.99 -5.03 -15.25
N VAL A 53 -9.01 -5.14 -13.92
CA VAL A 53 -8.01 -5.90 -13.15
C VAL A 53 -8.10 -7.40 -13.48
N ARG A 54 -9.30 -7.96 -13.58
CA ARG A 54 -9.48 -9.36 -13.99
C ARG A 54 -8.94 -9.60 -15.41
N ALA A 55 -9.20 -8.69 -16.35
CA ALA A 55 -8.66 -8.80 -17.71
C ALA A 55 -7.12 -8.78 -17.72
N LEU A 56 -6.48 -7.88 -16.95
CA LEU A 56 -5.03 -7.81 -16.80
C LEU A 56 -4.43 -9.10 -16.24
N PHE A 57 -5.04 -9.68 -15.21
CA PHE A 57 -4.56 -10.95 -14.63
C PHE A 57 -4.86 -12.17 -15.51
N PHE A 58 -5.94 -12.16 -16.29
CA PHE A 58 -6.19 -13.17 -17.31
C PHE A 58 -5.13 -13.10 -18.41
N LEU A 59 -4.82 -11.91 -18.92
CA LEU A 59 -3.75 -11.68 -19.90
C LEU A 59 -2.39 -12.16 -19.36
N HIS A 60 -2.05 -11.77 -18.13
CA HIS A 60 -0.85 -12.27 -17.45
C HIS A 60 -0.79 -13.80 -17.43
N SER A 61 -1.88 -14.45 -17.00
CA SER A 61 -1.96 -15.90 -16.84
C SER A 61 -1.86 -16.62 -18.19
N ILE A 62 -2.57 -16.14 -19.22
CA ILE A 62 -2.53 -16.73 -20.57
C ILE A 62 -1.11 -16.69 -21.12
N HIS A 63 -0.46 -15.53 -21.09
CA HIS A 63 0.91 -15.39 -21.57
C HIS A 63 1.94 -16.14 -20.71
N ARG A 64 1.73 -16.27 -19.40
CA ARG A 64 2.68 -16.95 -18.51
C ARG A 64 2.60 -18.47 -18.60
N PHE A 65 1.38 -19.00 -18.62
CA PHE A 65 1.12 -20.40 -18.28
C PHE A 65 0.40 -21.18 -19.39
N HIS A 66 -0.29 -20.51 -20.31
CA HIS A 66 -1.16 -21.20 -21.28
C HIS A 66 -0.70 -21.11 -22.74
N LEU A 67 -0.04 -20.03 -23.15
CA LEU A 67 0.55 -19.92 -24.48
C LEU A 67 1.86 -20.72 -24.63
N PRO A 68 2.82 -20.66 -23.68
CA PRO A 68 4.08 -21.41 -23.81
C PRO A 68 3.85 -22.91 -24.04
N GLY A 69 4.62 -23.51 -24.95
CA GLY A 69 4.48 -24.92 -25.34
C GLY A 69 3.29 -25.28 -26.24
N LYS A 70 2.37 -24.35 -26.58
CA LYS A 70 1.28 -24.65 -27.53
C LYS A 70 1.79 -24.63 -28.99
N PRO A 71 1.26 -25.51 -29.86
CA PRO A 71 1.56 -25.45 -31.29
C PRO A 71 1.23 -24.07 -31.88
N GLY A 72 2.16 -23.52 -32.66
CA GLY A 72 2.05 -22.16 -33.21
C GLY A 72 2.73 -21.08 -32.38
N ILE A 73 3.26 -21.41 -31.20
CA ILE A 73 4.10 -20.52 -30.39
C ILE A 73 5.57 -20.91 -30.55
N ALA A 74 6.40 -19.97 -30.99
CA ALA A 74 7.82 -20.22 -31.14
C ALA A 74 8.50 -20.33 -29.77
N GLY A 75 9.20 -21.46 -29.51
CA GLY A 75 9.97 -21.65 -28.27
C GLY A 75 11.22 -20.76 -28.16
N ARG A 76 11.60 -20.08 -29.24
CA ARG A 76 12.64 -19.06 -29.26
C ARG A 76 12.08 -17.79 -29.87
N GLY A 77 12.56 -16.65 -29.41
CA GLY A 77 12.17 -15.35 -29.93
C GLY A 77 13.06 -14.25 -29.34
N VAL A 78 12.86 -13.03 -29.83
CA VAL A 78 13.59 -11.85 -29.35
C VAL A 78 12.65 -11.02 -28.48
N VAL A 79 13.14 -10.58 -27.33
CA VAL A 79 12.48 -9.52 -26.57
C VAL A 79 13.02 -8.18 -27.11
N PRO A 80 12.18 -7.32 -27.70
CA PRO A 80 12.65 -6.04 -28.22
C PRO A 80 13.21 -5.19 -27.08
N PHE A 81 14.47 -4.74 -27.22
CA PHE A 81 15.19 -4.00 -26.17
C PHE A 81 14.42 -2.78 -25.67
N ARG A 82 13.80 -2.03 -26.59
CA ARG A 82 12.93 -0.89 -26.26
C ARG A 82 11.80 -1.27 -25.29
N GLY A 83 11.13 -2.40 -25.52
CA GLY A 83 10.05 -2.87 -24.65
C GLY A 83 10.56 -3.27 -23.26
N TYR A 84 11.78 -3.80 -23.18
CA TYR A 84 12.45 -4.05 -21.90
C TYR A 84 12.76 -2.74 -21.15
N GLU A 85 13.28 -1.71 -21.83
CA GLU A 85 13.53 -0.40 -21.21
C GLU A 85 12.24 0.30 -20.76
N GLU A 86 11.17 0.22 -21.54
CA GLU A 86 9.84 0.73 -21.17
C GLU A 86 9.34 0.03 -19.89
N LEU A 87 9.39 -1.30 -19.83
CA LEU A 87 9.03 -2.09 -18.67
C LEU A 87 9.88 -1.75 -17.43
N TYR A 88 11.20 -1.64 -17.59
CA TYR A 88 12.12 -1.30 -16.50
C TYR A 88 11.82 0.08 -15.91
N ASN A 89 11.51 1.05 -16.76
CA ASN A 89 11.15 2.42 -16.36
C ASN A 89 9.66 2.56 -15.98
N ARG A 90 8.96 1.46 -15.70
CA ARG A 90 7.55 1.43 -15.28
C ARG A 90 6.56 2.04 -16.28
N ARG A 91 6.93 2.11 -17.56
CA ARG A 91 6.09 2.51 -18.70
C ARG A 91 5.39 1.28 -19.28
N PHE A 92 4.46 0.73 -18.51
CA PHE A 92 3.91 -0.61 -18.75
C PHE A 92 3.01 -0.69 -19.99
N GLU A 93 2.20 0.34 -20.26
CA GLU A 93 1.35 0.39 -21.45
C GLU A 93 2.19 0.44 -22.72
N GLU A 94 3.21 1.30 -22.75
CA GLU A 94 4.13 1.42 -23.88
C GLU A 94 4.89 0.12 -24.13
N ALA A 95 5.33 -0.55 -23.05
CA ALA A 95 5.98 -1.85 -23.15
C ALA A 95 5.05 -2.91 -23.77
N ILE A 96 3.79 -2.97 -23.35
CA ILE A 96 2.77 -3.87 -23.91
C ILE A 96 2.60 -3.59 -25.40
N GLU A 97 2.43 -2.33 -25.80
CA GLU A 97 2.28 -1.95 -27.20
C GLU A 97 3.50 -2.33 -28.04
N THR A 98 4.71 -2.11 -27.52
CA THR A 98 5.95 -2.51 -28.18
C THR A 98 6.04 -4.02 -28.36
N PHE A 99 5.68 -4.81 -27.35
CA PHE A 99 5.67 -6.27 -27.45
C PHE A 99 4.59 -6.80 -28.40
N LEU A 100 3.37 -6.25 -28.36
CA LEU A 100 2.27 -6.64 -29.24
C LEU A 100 2.59 -6.31 -30.70
N ARG A 101 3.17 -5.14 -30.98
CA ARG A 101 3.62 -4.79 -32.35
C ARG A 101 4.65 -5.78 -32.86
N HIS A 102 5.64 -6.13 -32.03
CA HIS A 102 6.64 -7.13 -32.43
C HIS A 102 6.02 -8.51 -32.65
N GLN A 103 5.00 -8.89 -31.86
CA GLN A 103 4.24 -10.12 -32.05
C GLN A 103 3.49 -10.15 -33.39
N VAL A 104 2.96 -9.01 -33.84
CA VAL A 104 2.30 -8.91 -35.16
C VAL A 104 3.31 -9.08 -36.30
N GLU A 105 4.52 -8.53 -36.16
CA GLU A 105 5.55 -8.55 -37.20
C GLU A 105 6.28 -9.90 -37.31
N ALA A 106 6.70 -10.47 -36.17
CA ALA A 106 7.57 -11.64 -36.10
C ALA A 106 6.83 -12.92 -35.67
N GLY A 107 5.55 -12.81 -35.33
CA GLY A 107 4.75 -13.89 -34.76
C GLY A 107 4.93 -14.04 -33.24
N PRO A 108 4.05 -14.83 -32.61
CA PRO A 108 4.09 -15.07 -31.17
C PRO A 108 5.23 -16.02 -30.78
N SER A 109 5.89 -15.70 -29.67
CA SER A 109 6.96 -16.50 -29.10
C SER A 109 6.89 -16.55 -27.57
N GLU A 110 7.57 -17.53 -26.98
CA GLU A 110 7.70 -17.62 -25.52
C GLU A 110 8.44 -16.42 -24.93
N ALA A 111 9.44 -15.89 -25.65
CA ALA A 111 10.17 -14.69 -25.25
C ALA A 111 9.24 -13.47 -25.13
N LEU A 112 8.42 -13.22 -26.15
CA LEU A 112 7.44 -12.13 -26.12
C LEU A 112 6.35 -12.36 -25.07
N SER A 113 5.87 -13.59 -24.94
CA SER A 113 4.88 -13.93 -23.90
C SER A 113 5.42 -13.69 -22.50
N SER A 114 6.71 -13.92 -22.25
CA SER A 114 7.33 -13.57 -20.97
C SER A 114 7.30 -12.05 -20.71
N GLY A 115 7.61 -11.22 -21.72
CA GLY A 115 7.56 -9.76 -21.62
C GLY A 115 6.15 -9.23 -21.39
N LEU A 116 5.18 -9.68 -22.21
CA LEU A 116 3.76 -9.34 -22.08
C LEU A 116 3.20 -9.75 -20.72
N SER A 117 3.49 -10.97 -20.28
CA SER A 117 3.08 -11.47 -18.96
C SER A 117 3.58 -10.59 -17.83
N ALA A 118 4.85 -10.18 -17.87
CA ALA A 118 5.44 -9.30 -16.86
C ALA A 118 4.78 -7.91 -16.89
N ALA A 119 4.61 -7.33 -18.07
CA ALA A 119 4.02 -6.00 -18.24
C ALA A 119 2.56 -5.96 -17.80
N TYR A 120 1.72 -6.92 -18.20
CA TYR A 120 0.32 -7.01 -17.76
C TYR A 120 0.18 -7.20 -16.25
N ARG A 121 1.04 -8.02 -15.63
CA ARG A 121 1.04 -8.18 -14.17
C ARG A 121 1.35 -6.88 -13.45
N GLN A 122 2.39 -6.17 -13.89
CA GLN A 122 2.79 -4.92 -13.27
C GLN A 122 1.74 -3.82 -13.49
N LEU A 123 1.16 -3.75 -14.69
CA LEU A 123 0.04 -2.85 -14.97
C LEU A 123 -1.16 -3.17 -14.07
N GLY A 124 -1.51 -4.44 -13.86
CA GLY A 124 -2.56 -4.85 -12.92
C GLY A 124 -2.34 -4.33 -11.49
N PHE A 125 -1.12 -4.45 -10.97
CA PHE A 125 -0.79 -3.90 -9.65
C PHE A 125 -0.79 -2.37 -9.64
N GLN A 126 -0.29 -1.73 -10.70
CA GLN A 126 -0.31 -0.27 -10.84
C GLN A 126 -1.75 0.27 -10.86
N THR A 127 -2.66 -0.37 -11.61
CA THR A 127 -4.08 -0.02 -11.66
C THR A 127 -4.75 -0.09 -10.28
N LEU A 128 -4.44 -1.13 -9.49
CA LEU A 128 -4.90 -1.25 -8.10
C LEU A 128 -4.33 -0.15 -7.20
N ALA A 129 -3.02 0.09 -7.29
CA ALA A 129 -2.35 1.13 -6.50
C ALA A 129 -2.89 2.53 -6.84
N ASP A 130 -3.19 2.80 -8.11
CA ASP A 130 -3.76 4.07 -8.54
C ASP A 130 -5.20 4.24 -8.06
N GLN A 131 -5.98 3.16 -7.99
CA GLN A 131 -7.27 3.22 -7.30
C GLN A 131 -7.12 3.60 -5.83
N VAL A 132 -6.19 2.97 -5.10
CA VAL A 132 -5.93 3.29 -3.70
C VAL A 132 -5.57 4.78 -3.56
N ARG A 133 -4.62 5.27 -4.36
CA ARG A 133 -4.23 6.70 -4.35
C ARG A 133 -5.41 7.61 -4.66
N ARG A 134 -6.25 7.28 -5.65
CA ARG A 134 -7.47 8.06 -5.99
C ARG A 134 -8.45 8.10 -4.81
N SER A 135 -8.71 6.96 -4.17
CA SER A 135 -9.59 6.86 -3.00
C SER A 135 -9.08 7.67 -1.81
N VAL A 136 -7.77 7.61 -1.53
CA VAL A 136 -7.17 8.36 -0.43
C VAL A 136 -7.18 9.87 -0.74
N ARG A 137 -6.87 10.26 -1.98
CA ARG A 137 -6.83 11.66 -2.43
C ARG A 137 -8.21 12.32 -2.46
N SER A 138 -9.30 11.59 -2.68
CA SER A 138 -10.65 12.16 -2.77
C SER A 138 -11.15 12.74 -1.44
N ILE A 139 -10.58 12.31 -0.31
CA ILE A 139 -10.90 12.81 1.02
C ILE A 139 -10.28 14.20 1.23
N ALA A 140 -11.11 15.18 1.59
CA ALA A 140 -10.75 16.60 1.66
C ALA A 140 -9.49 16.92 2.52
N GLY A 141 -9.17 16.08 3.52
CA GLY A 141 -7.97 16.24 4.37
C GLY A 141 -6.65 15.72 3.79
N ASN A 142 -6.66 15.06 2.62
CA ASN A 142 -5.49 14.41 2.04
C ASN A 142 -4.95 15.09 0.77
N GLN A 143 -5.78 15.90 0.09
CA GLN A 143 -5.47 16.43 -1.25
C GLN A 143 -4.14 17.17 -1.35
N TRP A 144 -3.77 17.90 -0.30
CA TRP A 144 -2.54 18.68 -0.25
C TRP A 144 -1.29 17.80 -0.30
N MET A 145 -1.31 16.60 0.32
CA MET A 145 -0.14 15.70 0.40
C MET A 145 0.33 15.23 -0.98
N PHE A 146 -0.57 15.18 -1.96
CA PHE A 146 -0.28 14.78 -3.33
C PHE A 146 0.15 15.93 -4.24
N ARG A 147 0.12 17.18 -3.74
CA ARG A 147 0.51 18.38 -4.50
C ARG A 147 1.84 18.99 -4.04
N VAL A 148 2.28 18.67 -2.83
CA VAL A 148 3.54 19.18 -2.28
C VAL A 148 4.71 18.37 -2.82
N GLY A 149 5.47 18.97 -3.74
CA GLY A 149 6.72 18.40 -4.28
C GLY A 149 8.00 19.08 -3.78
N HIS A 150 7.87 20.17 -3.01
CA HIS A 150 9.01 20.94 -2.52
C HIS A 150 8.90 21.22 -1.01
N PRO A 151 10.00 21.14 -0.23
CA PRO A 151 9.98 21.42 1.21
C PRO A 151 9.37 22.76 1.61
N SER A 152 9.60 23.83 0.84
CA SER A 152 9.05 25.17 1.13
C SER A 152 7.54 25.24 1.15
N ASP A 153 6.88 24.35 0.40
CA ASP A 153 5.43 24.37 0.22
C ASP A 153 4.71 23.53 1.28
N HIS A 154 5.47 22.98 2.24
CA HIS A 154 4.95 22.11 3.28
C HIS A 154 4.02 22.89 4.23
N PRO A 155 2.73 22.55 4.34
CA PRO A 155 1.77 23.36 5.09
C PRO A 155 1.78 23.06 6.60
N LEU A 156 2.26 21.88 7.00
CA LEU A 156 2.22 21.47 8.41
C LEU A 156 3.34 22.10 9.23
N ARG A 157 3.06 22.30 10.53
CA ARG A 157 4.03 22.68 11.56
C ARG A 157 3.79 21.82 12.80
N VAL A 158 4.84 21.44 13.50
CA VAL A 158 4.70 20.71 14.76
C VAL A 158 4.11 21.64 15.83
N HIS A 159 3.21 21.10 16.64
CA HIS A 159 2.47 21.82 17.66
C HIS A 159 3.43 22.48 18.66
N ARG A 160 3.21 23.76 18.97
CA ARG A 160 4.12 24.58 19.80
C ARG A 160 4.47 23.98 21.16
N ARG A 161 3.55 23.21 21.76
CA ARG A 161 3.81 22.51 23.04
C ARG A 161 4.89 21.44 22.93
N LEU A 162 5.09 20.83 21.76
CA LEU A 162 6.14 19.82 21.53
C LEU A 162 7.49 20.45 21.16
N LEU A 163 7.48 21.73 20.72
CA LEU A 163 8.69 22.49 20.36
C LEU A 163 9.34 23.20 21.56
N ARG A 164 8.71 23.19 22.74
CA ARG A 164 9.25 23.81 23.95
C ARG A 164 9.92 22.74 24.79
N PRO A 165 11.25 22.81 24.99
CA PRO A 165 11.91 21.95 25.97
C PRO A 165 11.28 22.10 27.35
N LEU A 166 11.25 21.00 28.08
CA LEU A 166 10.94 20.97 29.50
C LEU A 166 12.12 21.56 30.30
N GLU A 167 11.92 21.75 31.60
CA GLU A 167 12.95 22.31 32.50
C GLU A 167 14.26 21.51 32.50
N ASN A 168 14.19 20.20 32.24
CA ASN A 168 15.35 19.33 32.12
C ASN A 168 16.05 19.38 30.74
N GLY A 169 15.64 20.29 29.86
CA GLY A 169 16.18 20.45 28.51
C GLY A 169 15.68 19.44 27.48
N LEU A 170 14.85 18.47 27.85
CA LEU A 170 14.31 17.47 26.94
C LEU A 170 12.98 17.94 26.32
N PHE A 171 12.72 17.58 25.06
CA PHE A 171 11.43 17.84 24.43
C PHE A 171 10.34 16.90 24.98
N PRO A 172 9.09 17.39 25.11
CA PRO A 172 7.94 16.56 25.48
C PRO A 172 7.72 15.40 24.51
N ILE A 173 7.27 14.27 25.04
CA ILE A 173 6.92 13.08 24.26
C ILE A 173 5.39 13.02 24.13
N LEU A 174 4.91 12.98 22.90
CA LEU A 174 3.53 12.65 22.61
C LEU A 174 3.39 11.13 22.49
N ARG A 175 2.38 10.56 23.15
CA ARG A 175 2.08 9.12 23.14
C ARG A 175 0.66 8.89 22.65
N GLU A 176 0.51 8.00 21.69
CA GLU A 176 -0.76 7.43 21.27
C GLU A 176 -0.79 5.94 21.66
N THR A 177 -1.96 5.46 22.07
CA THR A 177 -2.18 4.04 22.40
C THR A 177 -3.43 3.56 21.69
N THR A 178 -3.38 2.37 21.08
CA THR A 178 -4.46 1.87 20.22
C THR A 178 -4.77 0.40 20.53
N PRO A 179 -6.05 0.02 20.66
CA PRO A 179 -6.43 -1.38 20.83
C PRO A 179 -6.13 -2.19 19.58
N VAL A 180 -6.06 -3.51 19.73
CA VAL A 180 -5.96 -4.42 18.58
C VAL A 180 -7.35 -4.85 18.11
N ARG A 181 -7.42 -5.38 16.88
CA ARG A 181 -8.69 -5.85 16.30
C ARG A 181 -8.82 -7.36 16.47
N MET A 182 -9.92 -7.82 17.05
CA MET A 182 -10.33 -9.21 17.03
C MET A 182 -11.48 -9.40 16.03
N ASP A 183 -11.34 -10.38 15.15
CA ASP A 183 -12.38 -10.74 14.18
C ASP A 183 -13.16 -11.96 14.70
N PHE A 184 -14.47 -11.82 14.89
CA PHE A 184 -15.31 -12.95 15.33
C PHE A 184 -15.77 -13.80 14.17
N THR A 185 -15.95 -13.18 13.01
CA THR A 185 -16.48 -13.86 11.85
C THR A 185 -15.48 -14.81 11.24
N HIS A 186 -14.16 -14.54 11.31
CA HIS A 186 -13.05 -15.41 10.88
C HIS A 186 -13.17 -16.10 9.49
N CYS A 187 -14.24 -15.87 8.74
CA CYS A 187 -14.58 -16.50 7.48
C CYS A 187 -13.68 -15.95 6.38
N GLY A 188 -12.49 -16.56 6.23
CA GLY A 188 -11.76 -16.58 4.97
C GLY A 188 -11.35 -15.22 4.40
N TRP A 189 -10.98 -14.27 5.27
CA TRP A 189 -10.56 -12.93 4.84
C TRP A 189 -11.67 -12.17 4.10
N SER A 190 -12.90 -12.18 4.64
CA SER A 190 -14.05 -11.56 3.97
C SER A 190 -13.92 -10.05 3.71
N ASP A 191 -13.00 -9.38 4.38
CA ASP A 191 -12.66 -7.97 4.20
C ASP A 191 -11.52 -7.72 3.18
N ILE A 192 -11.06 -8.74 2.44
CA ILE A 192 -10.07 -8.54 1.36
C ILE A 192 -10.73 -8.00 0.11
N PHE A 193 -9.96 -7.14 -0.55
CA PHE A 193 -10.36 -6.46 -1.77
C PHE A 193 -10.96 -7.43 -2.80
N PHE A 194 -10.28 -8.55 -3.10
CA PHE A 194 -10.70 -9.51 -4.12
C PHE A 194 -12.05 -10.19 -3.86
N LEU A 195 -12.38 -10.54 -2.60
CA LEU A 195 -13.71 -11.06 -2.31
C LEU A 195 -14.77 -9.98 -2.51
N GLY A 196 -14.48 -8.75 -2.09
CA GLY A 196 -15.32 -7.59 -2.36
C GLY A 196 -15.52 -7.28 -3.85
N MET A 197 -14.67 -7.81 -4.73
CA MET A 197 -14.85 -7.71 -6.19
C MET A 197 -15.87 -8.72 -6.71
N ASP A 198 -15.73 -9.98 -6.31
CA ASP A 198 -16.50 -11.10 -6.90
C ASP A 198 -17.82 -11.36 -6.15
N PHE A 199 -17.87 -11.08 -4.84
CA PHE A 199 -19.04 -11.29 -3.99
C PHE A 199 -19.17 -10.19 -2.91
N PRO A 200 -19.53 -8.94 -3.29
CA PRO A 200 -19.64 -7.81 -2.37
C PRO A 200 -20.57 -8.06 -1.18
N GLU A 201 -21.67 -8.80 -1.38
CA GLU A 201 -22.65 -9.11 -0.34
C GLU A 201 -22.05 -10.00 0.76
N GLY A 202 -21.09 -10.85 0.40
CA GLY A 202 -20.32 -11.71 1.31
C GLY A 202 -19.12 -11.02 1.95
N ALA A 203 -18.73 -9.84 1.48
CA ALA A 203 -17.61 -9.07 2.02
C ALA A 203 -18.00 -8.31 3.31
N ARG A 204 -18.45 -9.07 4.31
CA ARG A 204 -18.91 -8.57 5.62
C ARG A 204 -18.03 -9.09 6.73
N VAL A 205 -17.80 -8.25 7.73
CA VAL A 205 -16.98 -8.58 8.90
C VAL A 205 -17.69 -8.14 10.18
N LEU A 206 -17.64 -8.99 11.21
CA LEU A 206 -17.96 -8.62 12.58
C LEU A 206 -16.67 -8.67 13.40
N ASN A 207 -16.18 -7.50 13.81
CA ASN A 207 -14.97 -7.36 14.59
C ASN A 207 -15.16 -6.41 15.77
N VAL A 208 -14.21 -6.44 16.69
CA VAL A 208 -14.21 -5.61 17.89
C VAL A 208 -12.79 -5.14 18.20
N SER A 209 -12.67 -3.95 18.77
CA SER A 209 -11.42 -3.45 19.34
C SER A 209 -11.25 -4.00 20.75
N ILE A 210 -10.11 -4.62 21.04
CA ILE A 210 -9.82 -5.21 22.35
C ILE A 210 -8.51 -4.67 22.94
N ASP A 211 -8.55 -4.50 24.25
CA ASP A 211 -7.40 -4.28 25.09
C ASP A 211 -6.89 -5.62 25.63
N LEU A 212 -5.59 -5.71 25.91
CA LEU A 212 -4.95 -6.94 26.37
C LEU A 212 -4.28 -6.74 27.73
N SER A 213 -4.23 -7.81 28.51
CA SER A 213 -3.36 -7.94 29.68
C SER A 213 -2.62 -9.27 29.61
N VAL A 214 -1.43 -9.33 30.20
CA VAL A 214 -0.67 -10.57 30.33
C VAL A 214 -1.08 -11.23 31.63
N GLU A 215 -1.56 -12.46 31.55
CA GLU A 215 -1.86 -13.26 32.73
C GLU A 215 -0.54 -13.63 33.43
N SER A 216 -0.34 -13.06 34.63
CA SER A 216 0.84 -13.34 35.45
C SER A 216 0.53 -14.50 36.39
N ALA A 217 1.53 -15.31 36.77
CA ALA A 217 1.39 -16.52 37.59
C ALA A 217 1.00 -16.27 39.08
N GLY A 218 0.20 -15.25 39.38
CA GLY A 218 -0.32 -15.01 40.73
C GLY A 218 -1.35 -13.85 40.80
N PRO A 219 -2.30 -13.92 41.76
CA PRO A 219 -3.41 -12.96 41.90
C PRO A 219 -2.99 -11.53 42.30
N ALA A 220 -1.70 -11.28 42.57
CA ALA A 220 -1.17 -9.99 43.01
C ALA A 220 -0.57 -9.12 41.89
N GLN A 221 -0.56 -9.59 40.63
CA GLN A 221 0.05 -8.86 39.50
C GLN A 221 -0.83 -8.75 38.26
N SER A 222 -2.10 -9.19 38.31
CA SER A 222 -3.01 -9.05 37.17
C SER A 222 -3.25 -7.57 36.85
N GLN A 223 -2.60 -7.07 35.80
CA GLN A 223 -2.84 -5.74 35.27
C GLN A 223 -4.21 -5.71 34.58
N ALA A 224 -4.94 -4.60 34.75
CA ALA A 224 -6.14 -4.35 33.95
C ALA A 224 -5.77 -4.34 32.46
N PRO A 225 -6.66 -4.86 31.57
CA PRO A 225 -6.45 -4.77 30.14
C PRO A 225 -6.14 -3.34 29.70
N ARG A 226 -5.16 -3.20 28.80
CA ARG A 226 -4.78 -1.92 28.22
C ARG A 226 -4.52 -2.06 26.71
N PRO A 227 -4.58 -0.95 25.95
CA PRO A 227 -4.24 -0.99 24.54
C PRO A 227 -2.77 -1.40 24.36
N PRO A 228 -2.48 -2.48 23.61
CA PRO A 228 -1.13 -3.03 23.55
C PRO A 228 -0.24 -2.34 22.50
N VAL A 229 -0.83 -1.57 21.58
CA VAL A 229 -0.11 -0.87 20.51
C VAL A 229 0.15 0.57 20.93
N GLU A 230 1.39 1.01 20.77
CA GLU A 230 1.82 2.34 21.20
C GLU A 230 2.70 3.01 20.13
N GLY A 231 2.47 4.31 19.93
CA GLY A 231 3.27 5.17 19.07
C GLY A 231 3.73 6.40 19.85
N TYR A 232 4.98 6.79 19.67
CA TYR A 232 5.57 7.93 20.35
C TYR A 232 6.21 8.87 19.35
N LEU A 233 6.01 10.17 19.54
CA LEU A 233 6.65 11.21 18.75
C LEU A 233 7.26 12.27 19.66
N ARG A 234 8.50 12.65 19.38
CA ARG A 234 9.12 13.83 19.98
C ARG A 234 9.98 14.58 18.98
N VAL A 235 10.25 15.84 19.29
CA VAL A 235 11.26 16.64 18.61
C VAL A 235 12.64 16.27 19.17
N ILE A 236 13.66 16.29 18.32
CA ILE A 236 15.06 16.04 18.69
C ILE A 236 15.95 17.18 18.20
N ASP A 237 17.11 17.32 18.80
CA ASP A 237 18.11 18.38 18.59
C ASP A 237 19.04 18.15 17.40
N ARG A 238 18.65 17.27 16.48
CA ARG A 238 19.41 16.94 15.25
C ARG A 238 18.48 16.90 14.05
N PRO A 239 18.88 17.43 12.88
CA PRO A 239 18.04 17.54 11.69
C PRO A 239 17.91 16.22 10.92
N VAL A 240 17.39 15.19 11.60
CA VAL A 240 17.17 13.85 11.05
C VAL A 240 15.76 13.36 11.35
N LEU A 241 15.27 12.43 10.55
CA LEU A 241 14.14 11.59 10.92
C LEU A 241 14.68 10.34 11.60
N ARG A 242 14.48 10.23 12.90
CA ARG A 242 14.89 9.04 13.65
C ARG A 242 13.71 8.10 13.83
N LEU A 243 13.85 6.88 13.35
CA LEU A 243 12.85 5.83 13.47
C LEU A 243 13.35 4.76 14.42
N ALA A 244 12.51 4.31 15.35
CA ALA A 244 12.85 3.20 16.23
C ALA A 244 11.66 2.27 16.46
N SER A 245 11.91 0.97 16.51
CA SER A 245 10.96 -0.03 16.97
C SER A 245 11.55 -0.73 18.17
N VAL A 246 10.86 -0.63 19.31
CA VAL A 246 11.29 -1.27 20.57
C VAL A 246 11.28 -2.79 20.42
N ASP A 247 10.22 -3.34 19.82
CA ASP A 247 10.01 -4.79 19.74
C ASP A 247 10.98 -5.45 18.76
N LEU A 248 11.31 -4.76 17.67
CA LEU A 248 12.30 -5.23 16.70
C LEU A 248 13.75 -4.91 17.12
N GLN A 249 13.94 -4.17 18.22
CA GLN A 249 15.23 -3.65 18.67
C GLN A 249 16.03 -2.97 17.53
N ALA A 250 15.30 -2.25 16.68
CA ALA A 250 15.83 -1.65 15.46
C ALA A 250 15.66 -0.13 15.50
N SER A 251 16.68 0.59 15.02
CA SER A 251 16.63 2.04 14.88
C SER A 251 17.41 2.51 13.65
N ALA A 252 16.94 3.57 13.00
CA ALA A 252 17.61 4.22 11.88
C ALA A 252 17.49 5.75 11.99
N GLU A 253 18.54 6.44 11.55
CA GLU A 253 18.50 7.89 11.32
C GLU A 253 18.50 8.13 9.81
N ILE A 254 17.49 8.86 9.33
CA ILE A 254 17.27 9.11 7.91
C ILE A 254 17.55 10.58 7.63
N THR A 255 18.34 10.82 6.57
CA THR A 255 18.78 12.15 6.14
C THR A 255 18.39 12.50 4.71
N SER A 256 17.79 11.56 3.97
CA SER A 256 17.41 11.74 2.57
C SER A 256 15.99 11.27 2.28
N PHE A 257 15.33 11.86 1.28
CA PHE A 257 14.00 11.41 0.84
C PHE A 257 14.04 9.98 0.30
N ALA A 258 15.05 9.62 -0.49
CA ALA A 258 15.20 8.29 -1.06
C ALA A 258 15.13 7.17 0.00
N GLU A 259 15.76 7.39 1.16
CA GLU A 259 15.75 6.43 2.27
C GLU A 259 14.39 6.31 2.98
N VAL A 260 13.56 7.37 2.95
CA VAL A 260 12.18 7.33 3.46
C VAL A 260 11.29 6.45 2.57
N PHE A 261 11.49 6.51 1.25
CA PHE A 261 10.72 5.71 0.28
C PHE A 261 11.30 4.31 0.01
N ASP A 262 12.49 4.00 0.54
CA ASP A 262 13.08 2.66 0.48
C ASP A 262 12.58 1.78 1.64
N PHE A 263 11.44 1.12 1.40
CA PHE A 263 10.81 0.19 2.35
C PHE A 263 11.57 -1.13 2.53
N ALA A 264 12.49 -1.47 1.63
CA ALA A 264 13.24 -2.74 1.65
C ALA A 264 14.56 -2.64 2.42
N ARG A 265 15.05 -1.42 2.68
CA ARG A 265 16.33 -1.15 3.35
C ARG A 265 16.46 -1.76 4.74
N ASP A 266 15.37 -1.75 5.50
CA ASP A 266 15.35 -2.10 6.93
C ASP A 266 13.97 -2.63 7.35
N HIS A 267 13.85 -3.05 8.61
CA HIS A 267 12.61 -3.57 9.17
C HIS A 267 11.65 -2.47 9.70
N LEU A 268 11.92 -1.19 9.42
CA LEU A 268 11.15 -0.03 9.91
C LEU A 268 10.20 0.53 8.84
N GLY A 269 9.93 -0.23 7.77
CA GLY A 269 9.06 0.17 6.67
C GLY A 269 7.67 0.67 7.11
N LEU A 270 7.11 0.15 8.20
CA LEU A 270 5.82 0.62 8.73
C LEU A 270 5.90 2.03 9.33
N LEU A 271 7.02 2.38 9.98
CA LEU A 271 7.23 3.75 10.48
C LEU A 271 7.44 4.72 9.32
N LYS A 272 8.18 4.31 8.28
CA LYS A 272 8.32 5.08 7.03
C LYS A 272 6.97 5.33 6.38
N ALA A 273 6.14 4.28 6.25
CA ALA A 273 4.77 4.39 5.75
C ALA A 273 3.94 5.37 6.58
N ALA A 274 4.03 5.32 7.91
CA ALA A 274 3.31 6.24 8.79
C ALA A 274 3.71 7.70 8.58
N LEU A 275 5.00 8.00 8.39
CA LEU A 275 5.47 9.36 8.08
C LEU A 275 4.91 9.86 6.76
N ILE A 276 4.89 9.00 5.74
CA ILE A 276 4.36 9.33 4.42
C ILE A 276 2.85 9.54 4.46
N ALA A 277 2.13 8.58 5.04
CA ALA A 277 0.68 8.59 5.14
C ALA A 277 0.14 9.72 6.03
N ALA A 278 0.87 10.10 7.08
CA ALA A 278 0.53 11.26 7.91
C ALA A 278 0.84 12.60 7.24
N GLY A 279 1.54 12.59 6.10
CA GLY A 279 1.99 13.79 5.39
C GLY A 279 3.14 14.51 6.08
N ILE A 280 3.90 13.85 6.96
CA ILE A 280 5.16 14.42 7.46
C ILE A 280 6.19 14.46 6.32
N VAL A 281 6.23 13.40 5.51
CA VAL A 281 6.98 13.35 4.24
C VAL A 281 5.98 13.07 3.12
N PRO A 282 5.38 14.09 2.50
CA PRO A 282 4.32 13.90 1.52
C PRO A 282 4.72 12.99 0.34
N PRO A 283 3.82 12.14 -0.19
CA PRO A 283 4.11 11.29 -1.34
C PRO A 283 4.62 12.04 -2.57
N GLY A 284 4.22 13.31 -2.75
CA GLY A 284 4.72 14.15 -3.84
C GLY A 284 6.22 14.46 -3.79
N MET A 285 6.90 14.14 -2.69
CA MET A 285 8.36 14.27 -2.53
C MET A 285 9.11 12.98 -2.90
N GLU A 286 8.43 11.93 -3.36
CA GLU A 286 9.11 10.73 -3.88
C GLU A 286 9.99 11.12 -5.07
N GLY A 287 11.30 10.86 -4.97
CA GLY A 287 12.29 11.28 -5.97
C GLY A 287 12.82 12.71 -5.84
N ALA A 288 12.43 13.46 -4.80
CA ALA A 288 12.99 14.79 -4.52
C ALA A 288 14.50 14.72 -4.23
N HIS A 289 15.24 15.70 -4.74
CA HIS A 289 16.71 15.79 -4.60
C HIS A 289 17.16 16.76 -3.52
N GLN A 290 16.24 17.55 -2.96
CA GLN A 290 16.50 18.46 -1.84
C GLN A 290 16.90 17.66 -0.60
N PRO A 291 17.69 18.25 0.32
CA PRO A 291 18.01 17.60 1.57
C PRO A 291 16.78 17.54 2.49
N LEU A 292 16.64 16.43 3.22
CA LEU A 292 15.53 16.22 4.16
C LEU A 292 15.51 17.28 5.28
N SER A 293 16.67 17.84 5.62
CA SER A 293 16.80 18.92 6.62
C SER A 293 15.99 20.16 6.27
N ASP A 294 15.76 20.44 4.98
CA ASP A 294 14.98 21.60 4.56
C ASP A 294 13.50 21.42 4.94
N LEU A 295 13.00 20.19 4.79
CA LEU A 295 11.66 19.81 5.23
C LEU A 295 11.53 19.90 6.76
N LEU A 296 12.51 19.35 7.49
CA LEU A 296 12.52 19.39 8.95
C LEU A 296 12.59 20.83 9.47
N THR A 297 13.34 21.70 8.81
CA THR A 297 13.40 23.13 9.13
C THR A 297 12.02 23.78 9.03
N GLN A 298 11.21 23.40 8.02
CA GLN A 298 9.83 23.87 7.94
C GLN A 298 8.97 23.27 9.05
N LEU A 299 9.09 21.98 9.37
CA LEU A 299 8.22 21.30 10.33
C LEU A 299 8.47 21.65 11.80
N VAL A 300 9.74 21.60 12.22
CA VAL A 300 10.17 21.73 13.62
C VAL A 300 11.11 22.89 13.87
N GLY A 301 11.74 23.44 12.83
CA GLY A 301 12.70 24.54 12.94
C GLY A 301 14.13 24.09 12.66
N SER A 302 15.03 25.07 12.52
CA SER A 302 16.42 24.84 12.10
C SER A 302 17.19 23.99 13.11
N GLY A 303 17.97 23.04 12.61
CA GLY A 303 18.81 22.15 13.41
C GLY A 303 18.06 21.07 14.20
N GLN A 304 16.73 21.01 14.10
CA GLN A 304 15.90 20.04 14.81
C GLN A 304 15.34 18.98 13.87
N GLY A 305 14.94 17.85 14.45
CA GLY A 305 14.35 16.73 13.74
C GLY A 305 13.22 16.09 14.53
N ILE A 306 12.77 14.94 14.06
CA ILE A 306 11.65 14.19 14.66
C ILE A 306 12.12 12.77 14.95
N GLU A 307 11.82 12.28 16.15
CA GLU A 307 11.92 10.87 16.47
C GLU A 307 10.51 10.27 16.54
N LEU A 308 10.29 9.18 15.80
CA LEU A 308 9.07 8.38 15.82
C LEU A 308 9.42 6.98 16.30
N VAL A 309 8.72 6.51 17.34
CA VAL A 309 8.97 5.22 17.97
C VAL A 309 7.71 4.37 17.98
N SER A 310 7.83 3.09 17.63
CA SER A 310 6.78 2.10 17.77
C SER A 310 7.07 1.12 18.93
N LYS A 311 6.00 0.66 19.57
CA LYS A 311 6.05 -0.41 20.58
C LYS A 311 4.75 -1.21 20.57
N VAL A 312 4.84 -2.52 20.59
CA VAL A 312 3.72 -3.46 20.68
C VAL A 312 4.01 -4.42 21.82
N ASN A 313 3.23 -4.30 22.90
CA ASN A 313 3.45 -5.08 24.11
C ASN A 313 3.11 -6.57 23.91
N ASP A 314 4.14 -7.43 23.86
CA ASP A 314 4.05 -8.88 24.07
C ASP A 314 3.07 -9.66 23.17
N ILE A 315 2.86 -9.20 21.93
CA ILE A 315 2.03 -9.92 20.94
C ILE A 315 2.91 -10.67 19.93
N PRO A 316 2.83 -12.01 19.84
CA PRO A 316 3.60 -12.76 18.87
C PRO A 316 3.13 -12.49 17.44
N LYS A 317 4.07 -12.57 16.48
CA LYS A 317 3.73 -12.55 15.05
C LYS A 317 2.76 -13.69 14.73
N GLY A 318 1.76 -13.41 13.90
CA GLY A 318 0.73 -14.39 13.55
C GLY A 318 -0.42 -14.50 14.56
N SER A 319 -0.52 -13.58 15.54
CA SER A 319 -1.63 -13.51 16.50
C SER A 319 -3.02 -13.30 15.88
N ARG A 320 -3.08 -12.91 14.59
CA ARG A 320 -4.31 -12.58 13.85
C ARG A 320 -5.10 -11.41 14.43
N LEU A 321 -4.47 -10.60 15.28
CA LEU A 321 -5.07 -9.42 15.90
C LEU A 321 -4.90 -8.13 15.06
N ALA A 322 -4.57 -8.28 13.77
CA ALA A 322 -4.31 -7.18 12.82
C ALA A 322 -3.35 -6.08 13.34
N VAL A 323 -2.34 -6.49 14.12
CA VAL A 323 -1.43 -5.59 14.84
C VAL A 323 -0.80 -4.53 13.93
N SER A 324 -0.33 -4.92 12.73
CA SER A 324 0.35 -4.00 11.82
C SER A 324 -0.54 -2.84 11.39
N THR A 325 -1.82 -3.09 11.09
CA THR A 325 -2.76 -2.05 10.67
C THR A 325 -3.12 -1.14 11.84
N SER A 326 -3.35 -1.71 13.04
CA SER A 326 -3.56 -0.91 14.25
C SER A 326 -2.34 -0.05 14.59
N LEU A 327 -1.13 -0.59 14.40
CA LEU A 327 0.13 0.14 14.64
C LEU A 327 0.32 1.27 13.62
N LEU A 328 0.05 1.03 12.34
CA LEU A 328 0.09 2.09 11.34
C LEU A 328 -0.89 3.22 11.67
N ALA A 329 -2.13 2.88 12.02
CA ALA A 329 -3.14 3.87 12.42
C ALA A 329 -2.72 4.64 13.69
N CYS A 330 -2.12 3.96 14.67
CA CYS A 330 -1.55 4.57 15.88
C CYS A 330 -0.45 5.59 15.55
N LEU A 331 0.50 5.21 14.70
CA LEU A 331 1.61 6.05 14.27
C LEU A 331 1.14 7.24 13.43
N ILE A 332 0.19 7.03 12.51
CA ILE A 332 -0.43 8.12 11.74
C ILE A 332 -1.12 9.10 12.69
N THR A 333 -1.85 8.58 13.70
CA THR A 333 -2.57 9.41 14.67
C THR A 333 -1.62 10.26 15.49
N VAL A 334 -0.53 9.70 16.03
CA VAL A 334 0.44 10.49 16.81
C VAL A 334 1.09 11.59 15.96
N CYS A 335 1.39 11.30 14.69
CA CYS A 335 1.88 12.29 13.72
C CYS A 335 0.85 13.38 13.42
N MET A 336 -0.42 13.01 13.20
CA MET A 336 -1.51 13.95 12.95
C MET A 336 -1.75 14.89 14.13
N ARG A 337 -1.73 14.37 15.36
CA ARG A 337 -1.82 15.20 16.57
C ARG A 337 -0.62 16.12 16.71
N ALA A 338 0.58 15.60 16.50
CA ALA A 338 1.80 16.39 16.59
C ALA A 338 1.83 17.55 15.60
N THR A 339 1.15 17.43 14.46
CA THR A 339 1.13 18.43 13.38
C THR A 339 -0.15 19.27 13.33
N GLY A 340 -1.04 19.13 14.32
CA GLY A 340 -2.30 19.88 14.39
C GLY A 340 -3.35 19.48 13.35
N GLN A 341 -3.19 18.33 12.69
CA GLN A 341 -4.18 17.76 11.77
C GLN A 341 -5.35 17.13 12.51
N ALA A 342 -5.15 16.71 13.76
CA ALA A 342 -6.21 16.38 14.70
C ALA A 342 -6.46 17.60 15.63
N GLY A 343 -7.72 17.86 15.95
CA GLY A 343 -8.15 19.03 16.73
C GLY A 343 -7.67 19.03 18.19
N SER A 344 -7.35 17.86 18.74
CA SER A 344 -6.90 17.70 20.12
C SER A 344 -5.57 16.93 20.21
N LEU A 345 -4.68 17.38 21.10
CA LEU A 345 -3.42 16.67 21.41
C LEU A 345 -3.63 15.36 22.18
N THR A 346 -4.74 15.23 22.90
CA THR A 346 -5.06 14.06 23.73
C THR A 346 -6.55 13.74 23.63
N GLY A 347 -6.97 12.58 24.16
CA GLY A 347 -8.36 12.12 24.15
C GLY A 347 -8.75 11.40 22.85
N GLY A 348 -10.02 11.04 22.70
CA GLY A 348 -10.50 10.31 21.53
C GLY A 348 -10.51 11.15 20.25
N LEU A 349 -10.41 10.47 19.10
CA LEU A 349 -10.62 11.09 17.78
C LEU A 349 -12.12 11.26 17.50
N SER A 350 -12.47 12.37 16.86
CA SER A 350 -13.76 12.56 16.20
C SER A 350 -13.95 11.57 15.05
N GLU A 351 -15.18 11.36 14.62
CA GLU A 351 -15.48 10.43 13.52
C GLU A 351 -14.80 10.84 12.20
N VAL A 352 -14.71 12.15 11.92
CA VAL A 352 -14.03 12.67 10.73
C VAL A 352 -12.53 12.36 10.76
N GLU A 353 -11.90 12.53 11.92
CA GLU A 353 -10.48 12.20 12.11
C GLU A 353 -10.23 10.69 12.01
N ARG A 354 -11.11 9.85 12.55
CA ARG A 354 -11.02 8.38 12.41
C ARG A 354 -11.07 7.96 10.95
N ARG A 355 -11.98 8.52 10.15
CA ARG A 355 -12.07 8.25 8.71
C ARG A 355 -10.82 8.70 7.96
N LEU A 356 -10.24 9.83 8.35
CA LEU A 356 -9.00 10.33 7.77
C LEU A 356 -7.80 9.41 8.08
N VAL A 357 -7.66 8.97 9.34
CA VAL A 357 -6.63 8.01 9.75
C VAL A 357 -6.81 6.68 9.02
N ALA A 358 -8.05 6.17 8.93
CA ALA A 358 -8.34 4.93 8.23
C ALA A 358 -7.96 5.01 6.75
N ALA A 359 -8.33 6.11 6.07
CA ALA A 359 -7.94 6.31 4.67
C ALA A 359 -6.42 6.40 4.49
N ARG A 360 -5.72 7.11 5.38
CA ARG A 360 -4.25 7.20 5.33
C ARG A 360 -3.58 5.86 5.62
N SER A 361 -4.20 5.01 6.43
CA SER A 361 -3.68 3.67 6.72
C SER A 361 -3.85 2.69 5.53
N ILE A 362 -4.65 3.05 4.53
CA ILE A 362 -4.83 2.27 3.28
C ILE A 362 -3.80 2.67 2.22
N LEU A 363 -3.26 3.90 2.29
CA LEU A 363 -2.21 4.40 1.39
C LEU A 363 -0.91 3.62 1.59
#